data_AF-A0A7V9G9W7-F1
#
_entry.id   AF-A0A7V9G9W7-F1
#
_cell.length_a   1.000
_cell.length_b   1.000
_cell.length_c   1.000
_cell.angle_alpha   90.00
_cell.angle_beta   90.00
_cell.angle_gamma   90.00
#
_symmetry.space_group_name_H-M   'P 1'
#
loop_
_entity.id
_entity.type
_entity.pdbx_description
1 polymer ?
#
loop_
_entity_poly.entity_id
_entity_poly.type
_entity_poly.pdbx_seq_one_letter_code
_entity_poly.pdbx_strand_id
1 'polypeptide(L)' 'MNWAEVVAHPSLQDLPFKIELNEYGQVVMNPVKINHSVYQSRISNILGNMRSDGITLTEC' A
#
# COMPACT_ATOMS: atom_id res chain seq x y z
N MET A 1 -13.44 -12.35 -3.94
CA MET A 1 -13.75 -11.04 -4.53
C MET A 1 -12.71 -10.71 -5.59
N ASN A 2 -13.08 -9.89 -6.58
CA ASN A 2 -12.14 -9.17 -7.43
C ASN A 2 -12.02 -7.70 -6.97
N TRP A 3 -11.06 -6.95 -7.50
CA TRP A 3 -10.82 -5.57 -7.07
C TRP A 3 -12.00 -4.64 -7.35
N ALA A 4 -12.71 -4.83 -8.46
CA ALA A 4 -13.89 -4.02 -8.79
C ALA A 4 -15.03 -4.22 -7.77
N GLU A 5 -15.23 -5.46 -7.30
CA GLU A 5 -16.19 -5.76 -6.24
C GLU A 5 -15.81 -5.10 -4.92
N VAL A 6 -14.53 -5.10 -4.55
CA VAL A 6 -14.03 -4.42 -3.33
C VAL A 6 -14.33 -2.93 -3.38
N VAL A 7 -14.01 -2.27 -4.51
CA VAL A 7 -14.24 -0.83 -4.70
C VAL A 7 -15.73 -0.49 -4.66
N ALA A 8 -16.58 -1.34 -5.24
CA ALA A 8 -18.02 -1.12 -5.27
C ALA A 8 -18.73 -1.43 -3.94
N HIS A 9 -18.09 -2.13 -3.00
CA HIS A 9 -18.74 -2.62 -1.79
C HIS A 9 -18.94 -1.49 -0.75
N PRO A 10 -20.19 -1.09 -0.43
CA PRO A 10 -20.44 0.08 0.42
C PRO A 10 -19.87 -0.06 1.83
N SER A 11 -19.85 -1.27 2.40
CA SER A 11 -19.31 -1.50 3.74
C SER A 11 -17.78 -1.47 3.83
N LEU A 12 -17.09 -1.37 2.69
CA LEU A 12 -15.62 -1.26 2.63
C LEU A 12 -15.16 0.19 2.39
N GLN A 13 -16.10 1.14 2.33
CA GLN A 13 -15.80 2.56 2.19
C GLN A 13 -15.49 3.17 3.56
N ASP A 14 -14.60 4.18 3.56
CA ASP A 14 -14.27 5.02 4.73
C ASP A 14 -13.84 4.27 6.00
N LEU A 15 -13.29 3.06 5.84
CA LEU A 15 -12.74 2.31 6.96
C LEU A 15 -11.38 2.88 7.39
N PRO A 16 -11.06 2.91 8.70
CA PRO A 16 -9.79 3.42 9.22
C PRO A 16 -8.62 2.43 9.02
N PHE A 17 -8.65 1.66 7.93
CA PHE A 17 -7.69 0.61 7.59
C PHE A 17 -7.28 0.74 6.14
N LYS A 18 -6.05 0.32 5.83
CA LYS A 18 -5.68 0.04 4.45
C LYS A 18 -6.35 -1.26 4.03
N ILE A 19 -7.03 -1.23 2.89
CA ILE A 19 -7.72 -2.39 2.30
C ILE A 19 -6.87 -2.92 1.15
N GLU A 20 -6.61 -4.22 1.17
CA GLU A 20 -5.90 -4.95 0.12
C GLU A 20 -6.70 -6.21 -0.27
N LEU A 21 -6.52 -6.67 -1.51
CA LEU A 21 -7.07 -7.94 -1.98
C LEU A 21 -5.91 -8.89 -2.27
N ASN A 22 -5.87 -10.02 -1.57
CA ASN A 22 -4.81 -11.00 -1.78
C ASN A 22 -5.09 -11.92 -2.98
N GLU A 23 -4.12 -12.77 -3.32
CA GLU A 23 -4.19 -13.72 -4.45
C GLU A 23 -5.36 -14.73 -4.33
N TYR A 24 -5.88 -14.96 -3.13
CA TYR A 24 -7.02 -15.84 -2.86
C TYR A 24 -8.37 -15.09 -2.91
N GLY A 25 -8.36 -13.80 -3.25
CA GLY A 25 -9.56 -12.97 -3.33
C GLY A 25 -10.15 -12.61 -1.97
N GLN A 26 -9.36 -12.65 -0.90
CA GLN A 26 -9.74 -12.25 0.45
C GLN A 26 -9.38 -10.78 0.70
N VAL A 27 -10.29 -10.08 1.37
CA VAL A 27 -10.05 -8.70 1.82
C VAL A 27 -9.18 -8.73 3.07
N VAL A 28 -8.03 -8.07 2.99
CA VAL A 28 -7.09 -7.90 4.10
C VAL A 28 -7.17 -6.44 4.57
N MET A 29 -7.37 -6.24 5.87
CA MET A 29 -7.41 -4.91 6.48
C MET A 29 -6.22 -4.74 7.41
N ASN A 30 -5.33 -3.82 7.06
CA ASN A 30 -4.18 -3.49 7.87
C ASN A 30 -4.37 -2.13 8.55
N PRO A 31 -4.11 -1.99 9.85
CA PRO A 31 -4.11 -0.69 10.50
C PRO A 31 -3.08 0.21 9.81
N VAL A 32 -3.46 1.47 9.61
CA VAL A 32 -2.55 2.48 9.06
C VAL A 32 -1.43 2.70 10.07
N LYS A 33 -0.22 2.22 9.76
CA LYS A 33 0.96 2.36 10.62
C LYS A 33 1.94 3.34 9.97
N ILE A 34 2.24 4.43 10.68
CA ILE A 34 3.24 5.44 10.27
C ILE A 34 4.61 4.81 10.00
N ASN A 35 4.95 3.73 10.72
CA ASN A 35 6.21 3.01 10.54
C ASN A 35 6.45 2.55 9.10
N HIS A 36 5.39 2.18 8.38
CA HIS A 36 5.51 1.77 6.97
C HIS A 36 6.12 2.90 6.13
N SER A 37 5.51 4.09 6.16
CA SER A 37 5.98 5.26 5.41
C SER A 37 7.38 5.71 5.85
N VAL A 38 7.71 5.60 7.15
CA VAL A 38 9.06 5.88 7.66
C VAL A 38 10.09 4.93 7.04
N TYR A 39 9.83 3.62 7.05
CA TYR A 39 10.76 2.65 6.47
C TYR A 39 10.86 2.76 4.96
N GLN A 40 9.75 3.00 4.27
CA GLN A 40 9.73 3.20 2.83
C GLN A 40 10.57 4.41 2.41
N SER A 41 10.46 5.53 3.13
CA SER A 41 11.29 6.72 2.88
C SER A 41 12.78 6.43 3.07
N ARG A 42 13.14 5.71 4.14
CA ARG A 42 14.54 5.28 4.38
C ARG A 42 15.08 4.39 3.26
N ILE A 43 14.29 3.41 2.80
CA ILE A 43 14.67 2.53 1.70
C ILE A 43 14.85 3.33 0.41
N SER A 44 13.91 4.23 0.10
CA SER A 44 13.98 5.09 -1.09
C SER A 44 15.25 5.94 -1.10
N ASN A 45 15.65 6.48 0.06
CA ASN A 45 16.88 7.24 0.20
C ASN A 45 18.13 6.37 -0.06
N ILE A 46 18.17 5.15 0.51
CA ILE A 46 19.26 4.20 0.27
C ILE A 46 19.36 3.88 -1.23
N LEU A 47 18.24 3.57 -1.88
CA LEU A 47 18.21 3.25 -3.31
C LEU A 47 18.67 4.43 -4.17
N GLY A 48 18.22 5.65 -3.87
CA GLY A 48 18.65 6.86 -4.57
C GLY A 48 20.15 7.15 -4.44
N ASN A 49 20.76 6.80 -3.29
CA ASN A 49 22.22 6.90 -3.11
C ASN A 49 22.98 5.82 -3.89
N MET A 50 22.38 4.64 -4.12
CA MET A 50 23.01 3.53 -4.83
C MET A 50 22.88 3.64 -6.35
N ARG A 51 21.82 4.28 -6.85
CA ARG A 51 21.56 4.47 -8.28
C ARG A 51 20.94 5.84 -8.55
N SER A 52 21.69 6.71 -9.24
CA SER A 52 21.26 8.05 -9.60
C SER A 52 20.32 8.11 -10.81
N ASP A 53 20.21 7.03 -11.58
CA ASP A 53 19.38 6.91 -12.77
C ASP A 53 17.99 6.31 -12.48
N GLY A 54 17.77 5.82 -11.25
CA GLY A 54 16.53 5.18 -10.83
C GLY A 54 15.54 6.14 -10.18
N ILE A 55 14.25 5.81 -10.26
CA ILE A 55 13.19 6.52 -9.55
C ILE A 55 12.49 5.51 -8.64
N THR A 56 12.32 5.87 -7.36
CA THR A 56 11.50 5.08 -6.43
C THR A 56 10.09 5.66 -6.40
N LEU A 57 9.09 4.81 -6.63
CA LEU A 57 7.69 5.16 -6.42
C LEU A 57 7.31 4.84 -4.97
N THR A 58 6.98 5.87 -4.19
CA THR A 58 6.51 5.73 -2.82
C THR A 58 4.99 5.83 -2.75
N GLU A 59 4.34 4.68 -2.70
CA GLU A 59 2.87 4.48 -2.58
C GLU A 59 2.07 4.98 -3.81
N CYS A 60 0.91 4.37 -4.07
CA CYS A 60 -0.08 4.76 -5.07
C CYS A 60 -1.47 4.66 -4.44
#